data_AF-A0A953F7L6-F1
#
_entry.id   AF-A0A953F7L6-F1
#
_cell.length_a   1.000
_cell.length_b   1.000
_cell.length_c   1.000
_cell.angle_alpha   90.00
_cell.angle_beta   90.00
_cell.angle_gamma   90.00
#
_symmetry.space_group_name_H-M   'P 1'
#
loop_
_entity.id
_entity.type
_entity.pdbx_description
1 polymer ?
#
loop_
_entity_poly.entity_id
_entity_poly.type
_entity_poly.pdbx_seq_one_letter_code
_entity_poly.pdbx_strand_id
1 'polypeptide(L)'
;MDISFWKLLAGLAVFLFGMEQLERGIEHLAGRSFKLFIKKYTTHPFSAVLVGILITAILQSSSLVSFIVLAFVGAGVMAMPNALSVILGANFGTTLTSWIIALVGFSFNLEKFSYPILACGGIVFLVFGSSKSGFHYARMIIGFGMLFLGLDFMKASIGDYFSNFDVSPYVNYPIIVFALLGFIITAIVQASSATMAIALSALYTGKIPLEIAAGLIIGSELGTSIKSWFGAMQGSPAKKQVALGNILFNSGTTLMGLILVHPILYLITKVWNVSDEVYALVLFQNFTNLATIVMFFPFLQSFSSFLERRFREKKDQVPLYISKTGTEIPEAALDALEKDAHFFLHKTIVLNLDAFHIERNLIPLEPELSEKMKMLEGSAFSYGKFYDQLKVNEGEIVHYYLDLNKESLNEKDSRRLQQLLNVIRNATFSAKAMKDIRSDRKDFRESADDR
;
A
#
# COMPACT_ATOMS: atom_id res chain seq x y z
N MET A 1 -11.94 -36.73 10.12
CA MET A 1 -11.10 -35.90 9.23
C MET A 1 -9.80 -36.62 9.03
N ASP A 2 -9.38 -36.78 7.78
CA ASP A 2 -8.13 -37.46 7.40
C ASP A 2 -6.90 -36.70 7.96
N ILE A 3 -5.87 -37.43 8.39
CA ILE A 3 -4.61 -36.86 8.90
C ILE A 3 -3.94 -36.01 7.81
N SER A 4 -4.07 -36.41 6.54
CA SER A 4 -3.52 -35.69 5.39
C SER A 4 -4.10 -34.29 5.23
N PHE A 5 -5.38 -34.09 5.56
CA PHE A 5 -6.00 -32.76 5.54
C PHE A 5 -5.41 -31.83 6.61
N TRP A 6 -5.19 -32.34 7.83
CA TRP A 6 -4.56 -31.56 8.89
C TRP A 6 -3.09 -31.24 8.59
N LYS A 7 -2.36 -32.17 7.97
CA LYS A 7 -0.98 -31.91 7.50
C LYS A 7 -0.96 -30.82 6.42
N LEU A 8 -1.92 -30.81 5.50
CA LEU A 8 -2.06 -29.75 4.50
C LEU A 8 -2.27 -28.38 5.16
N LEU A 9 -3.21 -28.29 6.11
CA LEU A 9 -3.48 -27.05 6.85
C LEU A 9 -2.28 -26.61 7.69
N ALA A 10 -1.57 -27.55 8.33
CA ALA A 10 -0.35 -27.24 9.07
C ALA A 10 0.76 -26.73 8.14
N GLY A 11 0.96 -27.37 6.98
CA GLY A 11 1.91 -26.92 5.96
C GLY A 11 1.58 -25.51 5.46
N LEU A 12 0.31 -25.23 5.18
CA LEU A 12 -0.16 -23.90 4.81
C LEU A 12 0.07 -22.87 5.92
N ALA A 13 -0.22 -23.20 7.18
CA ALA A 13 -0.02 -22.30 8.31
C ALA A 13 1.47 -21.98 8.52
N VAL A 14 2.34 -22.99 8.45
CA VAL A 14 3.80 -22.83 8.55
C VAL A 14 4.32 -21.99 7.38
N PHE A 15 3.82 -22.22 6.17
CA PHE A 15 4.15 -21.43 4.98
C PHE A 15 3.77 -19.95 5.15
N LEU A 16 2.53 -19.67 5.55
CA LEU A 16 2.03 -18.31 5.77
C LEU A 16 2.79 -17.59 6.88
N PHE A 17 3.05 -18.26 7.98
CA PHE A 17 3.84 -17.70 9.07
C PHE A 17 5.29 -17.43 8.61
N GLY A 18 5.89 -18.34 7.84
CA GLY A 18 7.20 -18.13 7.23
C GLY A 18 7.24 -16.88 6.34
N MET A 19 6.23 -16.72 5.48
CA MET A 19 6.05 -15.54 4.63
C MET A 19 5.90 -14.25 5.44
N GLU A 20 5.09 -14.24 6.51
CA GLU A 20 4.91 -13.07 7.37
C GLU A 20 6.21 -12.67 8.08
N GLN A 21 6.98 -13.65 8.56
CA GLN A 21 8.27 -13.39 9.20
C GLN A 21 9.30 -12.84 8.22
N LEU A 22 9.30 -13.35 6.98
CA LEU A 22 10.10 -12.83 5.88
C LEU A 22 9.72 -11.39 5.56
N GLU A 23 8.43 -11.12 5.35
CA GLU A 23 7.88 -9.78 5.06
C GLU A 23 8.27 -8.78 6.14
N ARG A 24 8.04 -9.08 7.42
CA ARG A 24 8.40 -8.20 8.54
C ARG A 24 9.90 -8.00 8.71
N GLY A 25 10.69 -9.05 8.44
CA GLY A 25 12.15 -8.97 8.46
C GLY A 25 12.64 -7.99 7.40
N ILE A 26 12.13 -8.12 6.17
CA ILE A 26 12.47 -7.22 5.06
C ILE A 26 11.94 -5.82 5.30
N GLU A 27 10.68 -5.64 5.71
CA GLU A 27 10.07 -4.34 5.99
C GLU A 27 10.90 -3.53 6.99
N HIS A 28 11.35 -4.16 8.07
CA HIS A 28 12.16 -3.46 9.07
C HIS A 28 13.53 -3.03 8.53
N LEU A 29 14.16 -3.87 7.68
CA LEU A 29 15.42 -3.52 7.03
C LEU A 29 15.22 -2.50 5.90
N ALA A 30 14.06 -2.54 5.24
CA ALA A 30 13.61 -1.61 4.24
C ALA A 30 13.00 -0.36 4.90
N GLY A 31 13.86 0.35 5.64
CA GLY A 31 13.47 1.56 6.36
C GLY A 31 13.28 2.79 5.45
N ARG A 32 13.61 3.96 6.00
CA ARG A 32 13.44 5.28 5.39
C ARG A 32 13.90 5.39 3.93
N SER A 33 15.02 4.77 3.57
CA SER A 33 15.61 4.87 2.23
C SER A 33 14.66 4.36 1.13
N PHE A 34 13.89 3.30 1.39
CA PHE A 34 12.93 2.76 0.42
C PHE A 34 11.76 3.71 0.20
N LYS A 35 11.22 4.28 1.29
CA LYS A 35 10.11 5.24 1.24
C LYS A 35 10.53 6.51 0.47
N LEU A 36 11.75 7.01 0.72
CA LEU A 36 12.31 8.14 -0.02
C LEU A 36 12.61 7.79 -1.50
N PHE A 37 13.05 6.57 -1.78
CA PHE A 37 13.25 6.09 -3.14
C PHE A 37 11.94 6.09 -3.94
N ILE A 38 10.86 5.56 -3.36
CA ILE A 38 9.51 5.60 -3.96
C ILE A 38 9.16 7.05 -4.26
N LYS A 39 9.17 7.94 -3.25
CA LYS A 39 8.85 9.36 -3.43
C LYS A 39 9.67 10.02 -4.56
N LYS A 40 10.95 9.71 -4.68
CA LYS A 40 11.85 10.36 -5.64
C LYS A 40 11.65 9.86 -7.09
N TYR A 41 11.38 8.57 -7.28
CA TYR A 41 11.40 7.96 -8.61
C TYR A 41 10.01 7.66 -9.19
N THR A 42 8.93 8.01 -8.49
CA THR A 42 7.54 7.87 -8.97
C THR A 42 6.95 9.19 -9.48
N THR A 43 7.76 10.03 -10.15
CA THR A 43 7.30 11.31 -10.70
C THR A 43 6.57 11.15 -12.04
N HIS A 44 6.82 10.06 -12.78
CA HIS A 44 6.16 9.74 -14.04
C HIS A 44 5.47 8.36 -13.97
N PRO A 45 4.34 8.14 -14.67
CA PRO A 45 3.62 6.87 -14.63
C PRO A 45 4.49 5.64 -14.97
N PHE A 46 5.32 5.73 -16.01
CA PHE A 46 6.18 4.60 -16.42
C PHE A 46 7.22 4.25 -15.36
N SER A 47 7.94 5.25 -14.83
CA SER A 47 8.92 5.03 -13.76
C SER A 47 8.23 4.52 -12.50
N ALA A 48 7.02 4.98 -12.22
CA ALA A 48 6.21 4.51 -11.11
C ALA A 48 5.85 3.02 -11.22
N VAL A 49 5.51 2.51 -12.41
CA VAL A 49 5.33 1.05 -12.62
C VAL A 49 6.61 0.29 -12.27
N LEU A 50 7.75 0.71 -12.81
CA LEU A 50 9.04 0.03 -12.56
C LEU A 50 9.44 0.05 -11.08
N VAL A 51 9.23 1.18 -10.40
CA VAL A 51 9.44 1.31 -8.96
C VAL A 51 8.50 0.37 -8.20
N GLY A 52 7.23 0.27 -8.59
CA GLY A 52 6.28 -0.66 -8.00
C GLY A 52 6.71 -2.12 -8.11
N ILE A 53 7.17 -2.53 -9.30
CA ILE A 53 7.72 -3.86 -9.54
C ILE A 53 8.90 -4.12 -8.61
N LEU A 54 9.90 -3.23 -8.64
CA LEU A 54 11.16 -3.40 -7.90
C LEU A 54 10.92 -3.45 -6.39
N ILE A 55 10.15 -2.49 -5.86
CA ILE A 55 9.94 -2.38 -4.43
C ILE A 55 9.09 -3.53 -3.92
N THR A 56 8.05 -3.94 -4.65
CA THR A 56 7.23 -5.08 -4.24
C THR A 56 7.97 -6.40 -4.35
N ALA A 57 8.81 -6.56 -5.37
CA ALA A 57 9.71 -7.69 -5.49
C ALA A 57 10.66 -7.80 -4.27
N ILE A 58 11.17 -6.67 -3.78
CA ILE A 58 12.03 -6.66 -2.59
C ILE A 58 11.21 -6.89 -1.32
N LEU A 59 10.17 -6.08 -1.08
CA LEU A 59 9.35 -6.12 0.13
C LEU A 59 8.44 -7.35 0.23
N GLN A 60 8.22 -8.06 -0.89
CA GLN A 60 7.34 -9.22 -1.00
C GLN A 60 5.85 -8.94 -0.68
N SER A 61 5.47 -7.66 -0.55
CA SER A 61 4.13 -7.25 -0.12
C SER A 61 3.61 -6.06 -0.91
N SER A 62 2.68 -6.33 -1.84
CA SER A 62 1.99 -5.26 -2.60
C SER A 62 1.06 -4.42 -1.73
N SER A 63 0.57 -4.99 -0.62
CA SER A 63 -0.27 -4.27 0.36
C SER A 63 0.54 -3.19 1.08
N LEU A 64 1.75 -3.51 1.53
CA LEU A 64 2.64 -2.55 2.17
C LEU A 64 3.02 -1.41 1.20
N VAL A 65 3.38 -1.75 -0.04
CA VAL A 65 3.66 -0.73 -1.08
C VAL A 65 2.45 0.17 -1.31
N SER A 66 1.25 -0.40 -1.39
CA SER A 66 0.02 0.37 -1.55
C SER A 66 -0.22 1.33 -0.39
N PHE A 67 0.06 0.93 0.86
CA PHE A 67 -0.06 1.80 2.03
C PHE A 67 0.95 2.97 2.01
N ILE A 68 2.20 2.71 1.63
CA ILE A 68 3.23 3.76 1.51
C ILE A 68 2.82 4.79 0.45
N VAL A 69 2.41 4.31 -0.72
CA VAL A 69 1.93 5.14 -1.83
C VAL A 69 0.71 5.96 -1.41
N LEU A 70 -0.23 5.35 -0.69
CA LEU A 70 -1.40 6.03 -0.16
C LEU A 70 -1.06 7.15 0.82
N ALA A 71 -0.07 6.95 1.69
CA ALA A 71 0.40 8.01 2.57
C ALA A 71 0.97 9.18 1.77
N PHE A 72 1.74 8.93 0.71
CA PHE A 72 2.25 10.00 -0.15
C PHE A 72 1.16 10.71 -0.96
N VAL A 73 0.12 10.01 -1.40
CA VAL A 73 -1.07 10.63 -2.03
C VAL A 73 -1.82 11.50 -1.03
N GLY A 74 -2.04 11.01 0.19
CA GLY A 74 -2.68 11.77 1.28
C GLY A 74 -1.90 13.06 1.59
N ALA A 75 -0.57 12.97 1.62
CA ALA A 75 0.32 14.11 1.84
C ALA A 75 0.37 15.08 0.63
N GLY A 76 -0.31 14.74 -0.47
CA GLY A 76 -0.28 15.47 -1.74
C GLY A 76 1.11 15.49 -2.39
N VAL A 77 2.01 14.60 -1.97
CA VAL A 77 3.39 14.52 -2.49
C VAL A 77 3.43 13.66 -3.77
N MET A 78 2.47 12.74 -3.91
CA MET A 78 2.31 11.90 -5.09
C MET A 78 0.95 12.13 -5.73
N ALA A 79 0.94 12.29 -7.05
CA ALA A 79 -0.30 12.35 -7.82
C ALA A 79 -0.96 10.96 -7.93
N MET A 80 -2.29 10.93 -7.92
CA MET A 80 -3.07 9.70 -7.98
C MET A 80 -2.77 8.80 -9.22
N PRO A 81 -2.54 9.32 -10.44
CA PRO A 81 -2.13 8.48 -11.58
C PRO A 81 -0.81 7.74 -11.34
N ASN A 82 0.16 8.39 -10.67
CA ASN A 82 1.45 7.77 -10.35
C ASN A 82 1.26 6.70 -9.28
N ALA A 83 0.42 6.96 -8.28
CA ALA A 83 0.09 5.97 -7.26
C ALA A 83 -0.52 4.69 -7.85
N LEU A 84 -1.49 4.84 -8.75
CA LEU A 84 -2.09 3.73 -9.49
C LEU A 84 -1.07 2.98 -10.36
N SER A 85 -0.10 3.71 -10.93
CA SER A 85 1.02 3.12 -11.67
C SER A 85 1.91 2.26 -10.77
N VAL A 86 2.25 2.74 -9.56
CA VAL A 86 3.01 1.93 -8.59
C VAL A 86 2.25 0.67 -8.23
N ILE A 87 0.94 0.75 -8.05
CA ILE A 87 0.10 -0.42 -7.69
C ILE A 87 0.05 -1.46 -8.83
N LEU A 88 -0.12 -1.00 -10.08
CA LEU A 88 -0.02 -1.89 -11.25
C LEU A 88 1.33 -2.62 -11.29
N GLY A 89 2.42 -1.87 -11.06
CA GLY A 89 3.76 -2.44 -10.97
C GLY A 89 3.91 -3.38 -9.77
N ALA A 90 3.32 -3.06 -8.63
CA ALA A 90 3.37 -3.86 -7.42
C ALA A 90 2.76 -5.24 -7.64
N ASN A 91 1.61 -5.32 -8.31
CA ASN A 91 0.96 -6.59 -8.62
C ASN A 91 1.87 -7.47 -9.48
N PHE A 92 2.52 -6.91 -10.51
CA PHE A 92 3.55 -7.63 -11.26
C PHE A 92 4.75 -8.00 -10.39
N GLY A 93 5.20 -7.14 -9.47
CA GLY A 93 6.31 -7.43 -8.56
C GLY A 93 6.06 -8.64 -7.65
N THR A 94 4.80 -8.95 -7.31
CA THR A 94 4.46 -10.15 -6.50
C THR A 94 4.79 -11.46 -7.20
N THR A 95 4.96 -11.48 -8.53
CA THR A 95 5.36 -12.69 -9.25
C THR A 95 6.77 -13.16 -8.89
N LEU A 96 7.62 -12.28 -8.33
CA LEU A 96 8.93 -12.71 -7.83
C LEU A 96 8.79 -13.71 -6.68
N THR A 97 7.77 -13.57 -5.83
CA THR A 97 7.46 -14.57 -4.79
C THR A 97 7.19 -15.93 -5.42
N SER A 98 6.38 -15.96 -6.47
CA SER A 98 6.08 -17.18 -7.23
C SER A 98 7.33 -17.79 -7.84
N TRP A 99 8.26 -16.98 -8.35
CA TRP A 99 9.56 -17.44 -8.85
C TRP A 99 10.45 -18.02 -7.76
N ILE A 100 10.51 -17.39 -6.58
CA ILE A 100 11.24 -17.92 -5.43
C ILE A 100 10.69 -19.30 -5.05
N ILE A 101 9.36 -19.43 -5.00
CA ILE A 101 8.68 -20.70 -4.71
C ILE A 101 8.97 -21.74 -5.80
N ALA A 102 8.89 -21.38 -7.08
CA ALA A 102 9.14 -22.31 -8.18
C ALA A 102 10.60 -22.79 -8.23
N LEU A 103 11.56 -21.86 -8.24
CA LEU A 103 12.99 -22.17 -8.40
C LEU A 103 13.54 -22.91 -7.19
N VAL A 104 13.29 -22.39 -5.99
CA VAL A 104 13.89 -22.95 -4.77
C VAL A 104 13.02 -24.03 -4.18
N GLY A 105 11.70 -23.85 -4.22
CA GLY A 105 10.73 -24.76 -3.63
C GLY A 105 10.67 -26.12 -4.31
N PHE A 106 10.92 -26.25 -5.61
CA PHE A 106 10.70 -27.53 -6.33
C PHE A 106 11.96 -28.15 -6.94
N SER A 107 13.06 -27.40 -7.06
CA SER A 107 14.32 -27.90 -7.64
C SER A 107 15.29 -28.50 -6.63
N PHE A 108 15.13 -28.21 -5.33
CA PHE A 108 16.06 -28.64 -4.29
C PHE A 108 15.38 -29.59 -3.29
N ASN A 109 16.17 -30.46 -2.65
CA ASN A 109 15.71 -31.23 -1.50
C ASN A 109 15.45 -30.28 -0.33
N LEU A 110 14.19 -29.86 -0.18
CA LEU A 110 13.78 -28.80 0.75
C LEU A 110 14.18 -29.12 2.18
N GLU A 111 14.06 -30.37 2.62
CA GLU A 111 14.44 -30.78 3.98
C GLU A 111 15.91 -30.46 4.30
N LYS A 112 16.83 -30.72 3.35
CA LYS A 112 18.27 -30.53 3.55
C LYS A 112 18.68 -29.07 3.71
N PHE A 113 17.89 -28.15 3.16
CA PHE A 113 18.13 -26.71 3.29
C PHE A 113 17.31 -26.08 4.42
N SER A 114 16.06 -26.50 4.56
CA SER A 114 15.12 -25.93 5.55
C SER A 114 15.60 -26.18 6.97
N TYR A 115 16.07 -27.39 7.31
CA TYR A 115 16.49 -27.67 8.69
C TYR A 115 17.73 -26.88 9.14
N PRO A 116 18.84 -26.80 8.37
CA PRO A 116 19.96 -25.94 8.73
C PRO A 116 19.59 -24.45 8.78
N ILE A 117 18.79 -23.96 7.83
CA ILE A 117 18.33 -22.56 7.81
C ILE A 117 17.51 -22.25 9.07
N LEU A 118 16.57 -23.13 9.44
CA LEU A 118 15.77 -22.99 10.65
C LEU A 118 16.60 -23.06 11.92
N ALA A 119 17.55 -24.00 12.00
CA ALA A 119 18.42 -24.14 13.17
C ALA A 119 19.30 -22.90 13.35
N CYS A 120 19.99 -22.46 12.29
CA CYS A 120 20.81 -21.25 12.32
C CYS A 120 19.97 -20.01 12.62
N GLY A 121 18.86 -19.82 11.90
CA GLY A 121 17.96 -18.69 12.09
C GLY A 121 17.38 -18.63 13.50
N GLY A 122 16.93 -19.77 14.03
CA GLY A 122 16.41 -19.91 15.40
C GLY A 122 17.44 -19.56 16.47
N ILE A 123 18.68 -20.04 16.33
CA ILE A 123 19.76 -19.70 17.26
C ILE A 123 20.06 -18.21 17.21
N VAL A 124 20.23 -17.62 16.01
CA VAL A 124 20.48 -16.17 15.88
C VAL A 124 19.30 -15.37 16.45
N PHE A 125 18.06 -15.81 16.23
CA PHE A 125 16.87 -15.15 16.76
C PHE A 125 16.82 -15.13 18.29
N LEU A 126 17.25 -16.22 18.95
CA LEU A 126 17.30 -16.30 20.41
C LEU A 126 18.48 -15.53 21.02
N VAL A 127 19.62 -15.47 20.31
CA VAL A 127 20.83 -14.78 20.79
C VAL A 127 20.71 -13.25 20.67
N PHE A 128 20.03 -12.75 19.63
CA PHE A 128 19.89 -11.31 19.40
C PHE A 128 18.56 -10.79 19.95
N GLY A 129 18.62 -9.78 20.83
CA GLY A 129 17.43 -9.07 21.30
C GLY A 129 16.67 -8.37 20.17
N SER A 130 15.36 -8.24 20.33
CA SER A 130 14.40 -7.79 19.30
C SER A 130 14.62 -6.38 18.74
N SER A 131 15.50 -5.57 19.34
CA SER A 131 15.84 -4.22 18.88
C SER A 131 17.05 -4.16 17.94
N LYS A 132 17.77 -5.28 17.75
CA LYS A 132 18.99 -5.32 16.93
C LYS A 132 18.67 -5.76 15.51
N SER A 133 19.36 -5.20 14.50
CA SER A 133 19.19 -5.63 13.10
C SER A 133 19.40 -7.14 12.90
N GLY A 134 20.28 -7.77 13.70
CA GLY A 134 20.49 -9.22 13.72
C GLY A 134 19.22 -10.04 13.98
N PHE A 135 18.29 -9.53 14.78
CA PHE A 135 16.99 -10.16 15.01
C PHE A 135 16.12 -10.17 13.74
N HIS A 136 16.15 -9.10 12.95
CA HIS A 136 15.39 -8.99 11.71
C HIS A 136 15.98 -9.86 10.60
N TYR A 137 17.31 -9.95 10.51
CA TYR A 137 17.97 -10.94 9.65
C TYR A 137 17.60 -12.37 10.06
N ALA A 138 17.58 -12.67 11.36
CA ALA A 138 17.17 -13.98 11.85
C ALA A 138 15.71 -14.29 11.50
N ARG A 139 14.80 -13.31 11.62
CA ARG A 139 13.40 -13.44 11.16
C ARG A 139 13.30 -13.81 9.68
N MET A 140 14.09 -13.16 8.83
CA MET A 140 14.11 -13.51 7.39
C MET A 140 14.59 -14.94 7.16
N ILE A 141 15.68 -15.34 7.82
CA ILE A 141 16.25 -16.68 7.69
C ILE A 141 15.23 -17.73 8.17
N ILE A 142 14.63 -17.54 9.34
CA ILE A 142 13.56 -18.42 9.84
C ILE A 142 12.38 -18.44 8.87
N GLY A 143 11.96 -17.26 8.38
CA GLY A 143 10.86 -17.11 7.43
C GLY A 143 11.08 -17.96 6.17
N PHE A 144 12.27 -17.87 5.57
CA PHE A 144 12.66 -18.72 4.44
C PHE A 144 12.62 -20.21 4.80
N GLY A 145 13.18 -20.60 5.94
CA GLY A 145 13.17 -22.01 6.37
C GLY A 145 11.75 -22.56 6.58
N MET A 146 10.86 -21.76 7.18
CA MET A 146 9.46 -22.14 7.42
C MET A 146 8.65 -22.16 6.12
N LEU A 147 8.87 -21.20 5.21
CA LEU A 147 8.26 -21.18 3.88
C LEU A 147 8.51 -22.52 3.16
N PHE A 148 9.78 -22.95 3.09
CA PHE A 148 10.12 -24.20 2.41
C PHE A 148 9.63 -25.46 3.15
N LEU A 149 9.70 -25.48 4.49
CA LEU A 149 9.15 -26.58 5.28
C LEU A 149 7.62 -26.71 5.07
N GLY A 150 6.91 -25.58 5.05
CA GLY A 150 5.47 -25.54 4.79
C GLY A 150 5.14 -26.03 3.37
N LEU A 151 5.92 -25.62 2.36
CA LEU A 151 5.79 -26.13 0.99
C LEU A 151 5.95 -27.65 0.95
N ASP A 152 6.96 -28.20 1.61
CA ASP A 152 7.21 -29.64 1.63
C ASP A 152 6.03 -30.42 2.24
N PHE A 153 5.52 -29.95 3.38
CA PHE A 153 4.32 -30.52 4.01
C PHE A 153 3.09 -30.46 3.11
N MET A 154 2.88 -29.35 2.39
CA MET A 154 1.77 -29.23 1.44
C MET A 154 1.91 -30.23 0.29
N LYS A 155 3.10 -30.40 -0.29
CA LYS A 155 3.33 -31.38 -1.37
C LYS A 155 3.05 -32.80 -0.92
N ALA A 156 3.62 -33.21 0.22
CA ALA A 156 3.42 -34.55 0.76
C ALA A 156 1.93 -34.81 1.02
N SER A 157 1.25 -33.84 1.66
CA SER A 157 -0.17 -33.95 2.01
C SER A 157 -1.08 -33.99 0.79
N ILE A 158 -0.80 -33.18 -0.24
CA ILE A 158 -1.57 -33.19 -1.50
C ILE A 158 -1.34 -34.51 -2.24
N GLY A 159 -0.11 -35.01 -2.28
CA GLY A 159 0.21 -36.32 -2.86
C GLY A 159 -0.60 -37.45 -2.20
N ASP A 160 -0.63 -37.48 -0.88
CA ASP A 160 -1.33 -38.48 -0.07
C ASP A 160 -2.85 -38.34 -0.15
N TYR A 161 -3.39 -37.13 0.06
CA TYR A 161 -4.83 -36.88 0.10
C TYR A 161 -5.49 -37.10 -1.26
N PHE A 162 -4.83 -36.69 -2.34
CA PHE A 162 -5.32 -36.89 -3.72
C PHE A 162 -4.79 -38.19 -4.34
N SER A 163 -4.24 -39.13 -3.56
CA SER A 163 -3.80 -40.44 -4.07
C SER A 163 -4.95 -41.21 -4.74
N ASN A 164 -6.16 -41.10 -4.19
CA ASN A 164 -7.36 -41.77 -4.67
C ASN A 164 -8.39 -40.83 -5.33
N PHE A 165 -8.08 -39.53 -5.41
CA PHE A 165 -8.99 -38.55 -6.00
C PHE A 165 -8.70 -38.40 -7.49
N ASP A 166 -9.60 -38.91 -8.32
CA ASP A 166 -9.51 -38.73 -9.76
C ASP A 166 -10.01 -37.33 -10.15
N VAL A 167 -9.09 -36.51 -10.68
CA VAL A 167 -9.41 -35.18 -11.20
C VAL A 167 -10.01 -35.21 -12.60
N SER A 168 -9.90 -36.33 -13.33
CA SER A 168 -10.33 -36.48 -14.73
C SER A 168 -11.76 -36.01 -15.00
N PRO A 169 -12.76 -36.26 -14.11
CA PRO A 169 -14.13 -35.76 -14.32
C PRO A 169 -14.23 -34.23 -14.37
N TYR A 170 -13.32 -33.53 -13.69
CA TYR A 170 -13.34 -32.07 -13.57
C TYR A 170 -12.49 -31.37 -14.63
N VAL A 171 -11.57 -32.06 -15.31
CA VAL A 171 -10.66 -31.44 -16.30
C VAL A 171 -11.41 -30.69 -17.41
N ASN A 172 -12.61 -31.15 -17.77
CA ASN A 172 -13.44 -30.53 -18.81
C ASN A 172 -14.32 -29.38 -18.28
N TYR A 173 -14.26 -29.06 -17.00
CA TYR A 173 -15.03 -27.94 -16.46
C TYR A 173 -14.49 -26.62 -17.01
N PRO A 174 -15.38 -25.62 -17.23
CA PRO A 174 -14.96 -24.31 -17.68
C PRO A 174 -13.91 -23.70 -16.73
N ILE A 175 -12.88 -23.06 -17.31
CA ILE A 175 -11.77 -22.46 -16.56
C ILE A 175 -12.22 -21.47 -15.47
N ILE A 176 -13.39 -20.83 -15.66
CA ILE A 176 -13.99 -19.93 -14.67
C ILE A 176 -14.31 -20.62 -13.35
N VAL A 177 -14.61 -21.93 -13.35
CA VAL A 177 -14.87 -22.70 -12.12
C VAL A 177 -13.60 -22.75 -11.27
N PHE A 178 -12.45 -22.98 -11.90
CA PHE A 178 -11.15 -22.98 -11.22
C PHE A 178 -10.71 -21.57 -10.82
N ALA A 179 -11.04 -20.55 -11.60
CA ALA A 179 -10.85 -19.15 -11.18
C ALA A 179 -11.71 -18.78 -9.97
N LEU A 180 -12.95 -19.23 -9.89
CA LEU A 180 -13.77 -19.03 -8.69
C LEU A 180 -13.20 -19.76 -7.47
N LEU A 181 -12.67 -20.96 -7.66
CA LEU A 181 -12.01 -21.71 -6.59
C LEU A 181 -10.75 -20.98 -6.10
N GLY A 182 -9.89 -20.52 -7.01
CA GLY A 182 -8.72 -19.72 -6.67
C GLY A 182 -9.07 -18.42 -5.94
N PHE A 183 -10.12 -17.73 -6.39
CA PHE A 183 -10.66 -16.55 -5.72
C PHE A 183 -11.08 -16.86 -4.28
N ILE A 184 -11.84 -17.94 -4.06
CA ILE A 184 -12.31 -18.35 -2.72
C ILE A 184 -11.12 -18.69 -1.81
N ILE A 185 -10.15 -19.47 -2.30
CA ILE A 185 -8.96 -19.83 -1.52
C ILE A 185 -8.20 -18.57 -1.11
N THR A 186 -7.90 -17.68 -2.07
CA THR A 186 -7.18 -16.45 -1.75
C THR A 186 -8.01 -15.49 -0.91
N ALA A 187 -9.33 -15.43 -1.06
CA ALA A 187 -10.21 -14.60 -0.24
C ALA A 187 -10.14 -15.00 1.25
N ILE A 188 -10.14 -16.31 1.52
CA ILE A 188 -10.08 -16.86 2.87
C ILE A 188 -8.68 -16.69 3.45
N VAL A 189 -7.66 -17.07 2.68
CA VAL A 189 -6.26 -17.06 3.14
C VAL A 189 -5.65 -15.65 3.14
N GLN A 190 -6.20 -14.73 2.34
CA GLN A 190 -5.75 -13.35 2.14
C GLN A 190 -4.32 -13.19 1.61
N ALA A 191 -3.76 -14.24 1.01
CA ALA A 191 -2.44 -14.23 0.37
C ALA A 191 -2.47 -14.99 -0.96
N SER A 192 -2.22 -14.29 -2.08
CA SER A 192 -2.12 -14.92 -3.41
C SER A 192 -0.93 -15.86 -3.52
N SER A 193 0.19 -15.54 -2.85
CA SER A 193 1.38 -16.41 -2.77
C SER A 193 1.09 -17.78 -2.17
N ALA A 194 0.16 -17.86 -1.23
CA ALA A 194 -0.27 -19.13 -0.63
C ALA A 194 -1.14 -19.96 -1.59
N THR A 195 -1.99 -19.29 -2.38
CA THR A 195 -2.78 -19.97 -3.42
C THR A 195 -1.86 -20.46 -4.56
N MET A 196 -0.85 -19.66 -4.92
CA MET A 196 0.22 -20.09 -5.83
C MET A 196 1.00 -21.29 -5.28
N ALA A 197 1.38 -21.29 -4.00
CA ALA A 197 2.06 -22.41 -3.36
C ALA A 197 1.24 -23.71 -3.40
N ILE A 198 -0.08 -23.63 -3.13
CA ILE A 198 -1.00 -24.76 -3.24
C ILE A 198 -1.07 -25.25 -4.69
N ALA A 199 -1.27 -24.34 -5.66
CA ALA A 199 -1.39 -24.68 -7.08
C ALA A 199 -0.10 -25.33 -7.61
N LEU A 200 1.07 -24.76 -7.30
CA LEU A 200 2.37 -25.34 -7.69
C LEU A 200 2.59 -26.71 -7.04
N SER A 201 2.17 -26.91 -5.79
CA SER A 201 2.31 -28.20 -5.10
C SER A 201 1.45 -29.29 -5.74
N ALA A 202 0.21 -28.95 -6.10
CA ALA A 202 -0.69 -29.86 -6.80
C ALA A 202 -0.25 -30.15 -8.25
N LEU A 203 0.28 -29.13 -8.93
CA LEU A 203 0.82 -29.26 -10.29
C LEU A 203 2.08 -30.15 -10.29
N TYR A 204 3.03 -29.88 -9.39
CA TYR A 204 4.26 -30.65 -9.28
C TYR A 204 4.04 -32.13 -8.94
N THR A 205 3.02 -32.43 -8.12
CA THR A 205 2.65 -33.81 -7.78
C THR A 205 1.84 -34.51 -8.88
N GLY A 206 1.59 -33.84 -10.00
CA GLY A 206 0.80 -34.36 -11.12
C GLY A 206 -0.68 -34.54 -10.79
N LYS A 207 -1.17 -33.91 -9.70
CA LYS A 207 -2.56 -34.06 -9.24
C LYS A 207 -3.52 -33.15 -9.97
N ILE A 208 -3.05 -32.04 -10.52
CA ILE A 208 -3.83 -31.17 -11.41
C ILE A 208 -2.99 -30.84 -12.65
N PRO A 209 -3.60 -30.71 -13.84
CA PRO A 209 -2.91 -30.24 -15.03
C PRO A 209 -2.71 -28.72 -14.99
N LEU A 210 -1.80 -28.23 -15.84
CA LEU A 210 -1.40 -26.83 -15.94
C LEU A 210 -2.60 -25.88 -16.15
N GLU A 211 -3.62 -26.30 -16.90
CA GLU A 211 -4.81 -25.50 -17.19
C GLU A 211 -5.64 -25.25 -15.91
N ILE A 212 -5.82 -26.28 -15.08
CA ILE A 212 -6.52 -26.13 -13.79
C ILE A 212 -5.73 -25.20 -12.87
N ALA A 213 -4.41 -25.39 -12.81
CA ALA A 213 -3.52 -24.53 -12.02
C ALA A 213 -3.58 -23.07 -12.51
N ALA A 214 -3.53 -22.83 -13.81
CA ALA A 214 -3.68 -21.49 -14.39
C ALA A 214 -5.02 -20.85 -14.02
N GLY A 215 -6.11 -21.62 -14.03
CA GLY A 215 -7.42 -21.21 -13.56
C GLY A 215 -7.38 -20.73 -12.10
N LEU A 216 -6.77 -21.50 -11.19
CA LEU A 216 -6.60 -21.09 -9.79
C LEU A 216 -5.83 -19.77 -9.65
N ILE A 217 -4.76 -19.59 -10.43
CA ILE A 217 -3.94 -18.36 -10.38
C ILE A 217 -4.73 -17.14 -10.88
N ILE A 218 -5.49 -17.28 -11.97
CA ILE A 218 -6.40 -16.22 -12.46
C ILE A 218 -7.32 -15.75 -11.33
N GLY A 219 -7.92 -16.69 -10.61
CA GLY A 219 -8.80 -16.40 -9.47
C GLY A 219 -8.13 -15.72 -8.29
N SER A 220 -6.90 -16.14 -8.00
CA SER A 220 -6.15 -15.67 -6.83
C SER A 220 -5.88 -14.17 -6.84
N GLU A 221 -5.67 -13.60 -8.03
CA GLU A 221 -5.44 -12.17 -8.21
C GLU A 221 -6.68 -11.37 -7.76
N LEU A 222 -7.88 -11.79 -8.13
CA LEU A 222 -9.13 -11.18 -7.68
C LEU A 222 -9.34 -11.32 -6.17
N GLY A 223 -8.97 -12.46 -5.60
CA GLY A 223 -9.13 -12.72 -4.15
C GLY A 223 -8.33 -11.74 -3.30
N THR A 224 -7.16 -11.31 -3.77
CA THR A 224 -6.29 -10.35 -3.06
C THR A 224 -6.94 -8.96 -2.92
N SER A 225 -7.90 -8.63 -3.80
CA SER A 225 -8.62 -7.35 -3.74
C SER A 225 -9.52 -7.21 -2.51
N ILE A 226 -9.97 -8.32 -1.92
CA ILE A 226 -10.82 -8.31 -0.72
C ILE A 226 -10.08 -7.67 0.46
N LYS A 227 -8.81 -8.05 0.68
CA LYS A 227 -7.95 -7.47 1.72
C LYS A 227 -7.82 -5.95 1.56
N SER A 228 -7.60 -5.49 0.32
CA SER A 228 -7.48 -4.07 -0.02
C SER A 228 -8.76 -3.29 0.27
N TRP A 229 -9.93 -3.86 -0.07
CA TRP A 229 -11.23 -3.24 0.18
C TRP A 229 -11.50 -3.03 1.67
N PHE A 230 -11.36 -4.08 2.48
CA PHE A 230 -11.61 -3.99 3.91
C PHE A 230 -10.64 -3.01 4.59
N GLY A 231 -9.37 -2.98 4.17
CA GLY A 231 -8.39 -2.02 4.67
C GLY A 231 -8.71 -0.55 4.36
N ALA A 232 -9.43 -0.28 3.26
CA ALA A 232 -9.78 1.07 2.84
C ALA A 232 -11.21 1.51 3.20
N MET A 233 -12.08 0.60 3.60
CA MET A 233 -13.51 0.86 3.80
C MET A 233 -13.79 1.99 4.81
N GLN A 234 -12.98 2.07 5.87
CA GLN A 234 -13.05 3.12 6.90
C GLN A 234 -12.06 4.29 6.66
N GLY A 235 -11.38 4.30 5.51
CA GLY A 235 -10.35 5.28 5.18
C GLY A 235 -10.85 6.55 4.49
N SER A 236 -9.90 7.45 4.20
CA SER A 236 -10.11 8.67 3.42
C SER A 236 -10.61 8.36 1.99
N PRO A 237 -11.19 9.34 1.28
CA PRO A 237 -11.56 9.17 -0.13
C PRO A 237 -10.41 8.63 -0.99
N ALA A 238 -9.17 9.12 -0.79
CA ALA A 238 -7.99 8.61 -1.48
C ALA A 238 -7.74 7.10 -1.21
N LYS A 239 -7.86 6.65 0.05
CA LYS A 239 -7.77 5.21 0.39
C LYS A 239 -8.82 4.39 -0.37
N LYS A 240 -10.06 4.88 -0.47
CA LYS A 240 -11.15 4.21 -1.20
C LYS A 240 -10.94 4.21 -2.71
N GLN A 241 -10.45 5.31 -3.28
CA GLN A 241 -10.10 5.40 -4.71
C GLN A 241 -9.05 4.37 -5.08
N VAL A 242 -7.97 4.26 -4.29
CA VAL A 242 -6.91 3.28 -4.51
C VAL A 242 -7.41 1.85 -4.36
N ALA A 243 -8.20 1.55 -3.32
CA ALA A 243 -8.75 0.21 -3.15
C ALA A 243 -9.67 -0.19 -4.30
N LEU A 244 -10.52 0.73 -4.78
CA LEU A 244 -11.31 0.50 -5.98
C LEU A 244 -10.42 0.33 -7.22
N GLY A 245 -9.36 1.12 -7.34
CA GLY A 245 -8.35 0.96 -8.38
C GLY A 245 -7.74 -0.44 -8.40
N ASN A 246 -7.32 -0.94 -7.24
CA ASN A 246 -6.75 -2.28 -7.10
C ASN A 246 -7.77 -3.39 -7.41
N ILE A 247 -9.02 -3.25 -6.98
CA ILE A 247 -10.11 -4.18 -7.36
C ILE A 247 -10.27 -4.23 -8.88
N LEU A 248 -10.30 -3.07 -9.54
CA LEU A 248 -10.50 -3.00 -10.99
C LEU A 248 -9.28 -3.51 -11.76
N PHE A 249 -8.06 -3.27 -11.28
CA PHE A 249 -6.85 -3.86 -11.84
C PHE A 249 -6.88 -5.38 -11.75
N ASN A 250 -7.16 -5.95 -10.59
CA ASN A 250 -7.20 -7.40 -10.41
C ASN A 250 -8.39 -8.06 -11.14
N SER A 251 -9.52 -7.37 -11.23
CA SER A 251 -10.64 -7.78 -12.09
C SER A 251 -10.23 -7.79 -13.56
N GLY A 252 -9.44 -6.80 -13.98
CA GLY A 252 -8.83 -6.76 -15.29
C GLY A 252 -7.84 -7.90 -15.52
N THR A 253 -6.96 -8.21 -14.57
CA THR A 253 -6.06 -9.37 -14.62
C THR A 253 -6.84 -10.67 -14.74
N THR A 254 -7.93 -10.80 -14.01
CA THR A 254 -8.82 -11.97 -14.07
C THR A 254 -9.44 -12.10 -15.46
N LEU A 255 -10.01 -11.00 -15.99
CA LEU A 255 -10.62 -10.97 -17.31
C LEU A 255 -9.61 -11.29 -18.42
N MET A 256 -8.44 -10.64 -18.40
CA MET A 256 -7.35 -10.88 -19.35
C MET A 256 -6.83 -12.30 -19.23
N GLY A 257 -6.70 -12.82 -18.02
CA GLY A 257 -6.33 -14.22 -17.78
C GLY A 257 -7.31 -15.20 -18.40
N LEU A 258 -8.62 -14.99 -18.23
CA LEU A 258 -9.65 -15.85 -18.82
C LEU A 258 -9.67 -15.80 -20.35
N ILE A 259 -9.54 -14.61 -20.93
CA ILE A 259 -9.54 -14.41 -22.39
C ILE A 259 -8.25 -14.97 -23.02
N LEU A 260 -7.10 -14.73 -22.38
CA LEU A 260 -5.79 -15.05 -22.92
C LEU A 260 -5.20 -16.37 -22.38
N VAL A 261 -5.96 -17.19 -21.65
CA VAL A 261 -5.44 -18.43 -21.06
C VAL A 261 -4.80 -19.35 -22.12
N HIS A 262 -5.54 -19.65 -23.18
CA HIS A 262 -5.05 -20.51 -24.27
C HIS A 262 -3.87 -19.92 -25.03
N PRO A 263 -3.90 -18.66 -25.52
CA PRO A 263 -2.76 -18.11 -26.26
C PRO A 263 -1.51 -17.95 -25.39
N ILE A 264 -1.64 -17.60 -24.10
CA ILE A 264 -0.47 -17.51 -23.19
C ILE A 264 0.12 -18.89 -22.94
N LEU A 265 -0.71 -19.90 -22.61
CA LEU A 265 -0.21 -21.26 -22.38
C LEU A 265 0.42 -21.85 -23.65
N TYR A 266 -0.16 -21.60 -24.83
CA TYR A 266 0.44 -21.99 -26.11
C TYR A 266 1.79 -21.31 -26.35
N LEU A 267 1.88 -20.00 -26.10
CA LEU A 267 3.14 -19.25 -26.21
C LEU A 267 4.23 -19.88 -25.31
N ILE A 268 3.90 -20.16 -24.04
CA ILE A 268 4.86 -20.70 -23.08
C ILE A 268 5.28 -22.12 -23.44
N THR A 269 4.32 -23.00 -23.69
CA THR A 269 4.58 -24.45 -23.82
C THR A 269 4.99 -24.87 -25.23
N LYS A 270 4.48 -24.21 -26.27
CA LYS A 270 4.72 -24.58 -27.67
C LYS A 270 5.72 -23.67 -28.38
N VAL A 271 5.68 -22.37 -28.12
CA VAL A 271 6.59 -21.42 -28.80
C VAL A 271 7.91 -21.29 -28.05
N TRP A 272 7.86 -21.07 -26.72
CA TRP A 272 9.06 -20.99 -25.87
C TRP A 272 9.55 -22.35 -25.39
N ASN A 273 8.77 -23.41 -25.62
CA ASN A 273 9.13 -24.80 -25.31
C ASN A 273 9.54 -25.00 -23.84
N VAL A 274 8.87 -24.32 -22.92
CA VAL A 274 9.07 -24.51 -21.48
C VAL A 274 8.43 -25.83 -21.08
N SER A 275 9.25 -26.84 -20.82
CA SER A 275 8.82 -28.20 -20.50
C SER A 275 8.42 -28.40 -19.04
N ASP A 276 8.94 -27.58 -18.13
CA ASP A 276 8.61 -27.65 -16.71
C ASP A 276 7.31 -26.87 -16.43
N GLU A 277 6.26 -27.60 -16.04
CA GLU A 277 4.94 -27.04 -15.77
C GLU A 277 4.93 -26.04 -14.59
N VAL A 278 5.83 -26.21 -13.60
CA VAL A 278 5.98 -25.29 -12.46
C VAL A 278 6.45 -23.93 -12.98
N TYR A 279 7.46 -23.90 -13.84
CA TYR A 279 7.92 -22.65 -14.47
C TYR A 279 6.89 -22.09 -15.46
N ALA A 280 6.19 -22.95 -16.19
CA ALA A 280 5.13 -22.52 -17.09
C ALA A 280 4.01 -21.77 -16.36
N LEU A 281 3.61 -22.23 -15.17
CA LEU A 281 2.59 -21.57 -14.36
C LEU A 281 3.03 -20.19 -13.84
N VAL A 282 4.28 -20.07 -13.40
CA VAL A 282 4.81 -18.77 -12.95
C VAL A 282 4.97 -17.79 -14.12
N LEU A 283 5.42 -18.26 -15.28
CA LEU A 283 5.44 -17.46 -16.51
C LEU A 283 4.04 -17.01 -16.92
N PHE A 284 3.05 -17.90 -16.81
CA PHE A 284 1.65 -17.58 -17.07
C PHE A 284 1.19 -16.39 -16.21
N GLN A 285 1.49 -16.40 -14.90
CA GLN A 285 1.19 -15.28 -14.00
C GLN A 285 1.89 -13.98 -14.41
N ASN A 286 3.14 -14.05 -14.90
CA ASN A 286 3.85 -12.86 -15.40
C ASN A 286 3.17 -12.29 -16.65
N PHE A 287 2.79 -13.13 -17.61
CA PHE A 287 2.12 -12.68 -18.83
C PHE A 287 0.74 -12.08 -18.57
N THR A 288 -0.05 -12.65 -17.65
CA THR A 288 -1.36 -12.09 -17.29
C THR A 288 -1.22 -10.73 -16.59
N ASN A 289 -0.29 -10.60 -15.64
CA ASN A 289 -0.02 -9.31 -14.99
C ASN A 289 0.53 -8.27 -15.98
N LEU A 290 1.39 -8.69 -16.91
CA LEU A 290 1.89 -7.81 -17.98
C LEU A 290 0.74 -7.34 -18.89
N ALA A 291 -0.16 -8.24 -19.27
CA ALA A 291 -1.33 -7.90 -20.08
C ALA A 291 -2.22 -6.86 -19.40
N THR A 292 -2.39 -6.94 -18.07
CA THR A 292 -3.11 -5.91 -17.29
C THR A 292 -2.41 -4.56 -17.32
N ILE A 293 -1.09 -4.53 -17.18
CA ILE A 293 -0.31 -3.29 -17.29
C ILE A 293 -0.54 -2.67 -18.68
N VAL A 294 -0.38 -3.44 -19.75
CA VAL A 294 -0.60 -2.96 -21.13
C VAL A 294 -2.03 -2.46 -21.34
N MET A 295 -3.01 -3.10 -20.72
CA MET A 295 -4.42 -2.71 -20.82
C MET A 295 -4.73 -1.38 -20.11
N PHE A 296 -4.26 -1.19 -18.87
CA PHE A 296 -4.62 -0.01 -18.06
C PHE A 296 -3.68 1.18 -18.23
N PHE A 297 -2.40 0.93 -18.50
CA PHE A 297 -1.37 1.98 -18.56
C PHE A 297 -1.74 3.17 -19.46
N PRO A 298 -2.27 2.98 -20.69
CA PRO A 298 -2.63 4.09 -21.58
C PRO A 298 -3.76 4.97 -21.04
N PHE A 299 -4.59 4.42 -20.16
CA PHE A 299 -5.81 5.06 -19.65
C PHE A 299 -5.68 5.52 -18.20
N LEU A 300 -4.48 5.47 -17.60
CA LEU A 300 -4.27 5.77 -16.19
C LEU A 300 -4.77 7.16 -15.77
N GLN A 301 -4.62 8.16 -16.63
CA GLN A 301 -5.11 9.51 -16.35
C GLN A 301 -6.65 9.55 -16.28
N SER A 302 -7.32 9.00 -17.30
CA SER A 302 -8.78 8.92 -17.34
C SER A 302 -9.32 8.07 -16.20
N PHE A 303 -8.61 6.99 -15.87
CA PHE A 303 -8.93 6.09 -14.78
C PHE A 303 -8.81 6.78 -13.41
N SER A 304 -7.75 7.55 -13.18
CA SER A 304 -7.60 8.39 -11.97
C SER A 304 -8.78 9.36 -11.84
N SER A 305 -9.11 10.09 -12.91
CA SER A 305 -10.24 11.01 -12.92
C SER A 305 -11.58 10.32 -12.66
N PHE A 306 -11.77 9.09 -13.15
CA PHE A 306 -12.96 8.28 -12.87
C PHE A 306 -13.07 7.95 -11.37
N LEU A 307 -11.97 7.50 -10.75
CA LEU A 307 -11.92 7.16 -9.34
C LEU A 307 -12.17 8.39 -8.44
N GLU A 308 -11.51 9.51 -8.75
CA GLU A 308 -11.68 10.79 -8.04
C GLU A 308 -13.12 11.30 -8.08
N ARG A 309 -13.83 11.07 -9.20
CA ARG A 309 -15.27 11.43 -9.30
C ARG A 309 -16.15 10.55 -8.43
N ARG A 310 -15.77 9.29 -8.19
CA ARG A 310 -16.58 8.32 -7.43
C ARG A 310 -16.49 8.52 -5.93
N PHE A 311 -15.31 8.89 -5.43
CA PHE A 311 -15.08 9.22 -4.03
C PHE A 311 -14.51 10.63 -3.92
N ARG A 312 -15.40 11.61 -3.71
CA ARG A 312 -15.01 13.01 -3.61
C ARG A 312 -14.55 13.35 -2.20
N GLU A 313 -13.55 14.22 -2.13
CA GLU A 313 -13.15 14.85 -0.89
C GLU A 313 -14.21 15.89 -0.44
N LYS A 314 -14.43 15.99 0.87
CA LYS A 314 -15.21 17.10 1.44
C LYS A 314 -14.38 18.37 1.32
N LYS A 315 -14.92 19.39 0.65
CA LYS A 315 -14.19 20.63 0.31
C LYS A 315 -13.81 21.50 1.52
N ASP A 316 -14.48 21.32 2.67
CA ASP A 316 -14.40 22.25 3.80
C ASP A 316 -13.61 21.71 5.01
N GLN A 317 -12.90 20.58 4.88
CA GLN A 317 -12.12 20.03 5.99
C GLN A 317 -10.73 20.68 6.04
N VAL A 318 -10.47 21.35 7.16
CA VAL A 318 -9.16 21.88 7.55
C VAL A 318 -8.79 21.17 8.85
N PRO A 319 -7.55 20.66 8.99
CA PRO A 319 -6.41 20.69 8.08
C PRO A 319 -6.61 19.89 6.79
N LEU A 320 -5.91 20.27 5.72
CA LEU A 320 -6.15 19.79 4.35
C LEU A 320 -5.39 18.48 4.02
N TYR A 321 -4.24 18.23 4.64
CA TYR A 321 -3.34 17.14 4.27
C TYR A 321 -3.15 16.12 5.40
N ILE A 322 -2.98 16.58 6.65
CA ILE A 322 -2.82 15.69 7.80
C ILE A 322 -4.11 14.91 8.11
N SER A 323 -5.27 15.46 7.74
CA SER A 323 -6.56 14.75 7.82
C SER A 323 -6.66 13.56 6.85
N LYS A 324 -5.79 13.50 5.84
CA LYS A 324 -5.76 12.47 4.79
C LYS A 324 -4.61 11.48 4.95
N THR A 325 -3.66 11.77 5.83
CA THR A 325 -2.36 11.08 5.93
C THR A 325 -2.18 10.59 7.35
N GLY A 326 -2.18 9.28 7.56
CA GLY A 326 -1.84 8.74 8.89
C GLY A 326 -0.35 8.91 9.22
N THR A 327 0.02 8.71 10.47
CA THR A 327 1.40 8.88 10.97
C THR A 327 2.28 7.66 10.73
N GLU A 328 1.72 6.54 10.24
CA GLU A 328 2.41 5.25 10.10
C GLU A 328 3.58 5.31 9.10
N ILE A 329 3.54 6.29 8.18
CA ILE A 329 4.62 6.60 7.25
C ILE A 329 5.15 8.00 7.59
N PRO A 330 6.15 8.11 8.48
CA PRO A 330 6.59 9.40 9.03
C PRO A 330 7.06 10.39 7.97
N GLU A 331 7.69 9.91 6.89
CA GLU A 331 8.15 10.75 5.79
C GLU A 331 6.99 11.47 5.09
N ALA A 332 5.88 10.76 4.84
CA ALA A 332 4.68 11.34 4.25
C ALA A 332 3.95 12.23 5.25
N ALA A 333 3.87 11.81 6.52
CA ALA A 333 3.25 12.57 7.60
C ALA A 333 3.91 13.94 7.83
N LEU A 334 5.26 13.99 7.79
CA LEU A 334 6.01 15.25 7.88
C LEU A 334 5.74 16.18 6.70
N ASP A 335 5.64 15.64 5.49
CA ASP A 335 5.32 16.45 4.31
C ASP A 335 3.87 16.97 4.36
N ALA A 336 2.93 16.16 4.85
CA ALA A 336 1.55 16.59 5.06
C ALA A 336 1.47 17.72 6.10
N LEU A 337 2.16 17.54 7.24
CA LEU A 337 2.23 18.53 8.30
C LEU A 337 2.89 19.84 7.84
N GLU A 338 3.97 19.74 7.05
CA GLU A 338 4.63 20.93 6.49
C GLU A 338 3.67 21.72 5.59
N LYS A 339 2.95 21.05 4.69
CA LYS A 339 1.97 21.73 3.84
C LYS A 339 0.83 22.37 4.61
N ASP A 340 0.31 21.69 5.63
CA ASP A 340 -0.70 22.27 6.51
C ASP A 340 -0.14 23.41 7.36
N ALA A 341 1.13 23.37 7.76
CA ALA A 341 1.78 24.48 8.44
C ALA A 341 1.96 25.71 7.54
N HIS A 342 2.34 25.51 6.28
CA HIS A 342 2.36 26.57 5.27
C HIS A 342 0.96 27.18 5.08
N PHE A 343 -0.06 26.33 4.95
CA PHE A 343 -1.43 26.79 4.82
C PHE A 343 -1.94 27.52 6.08
N PHE A 344 -1.59 27.04 7.27
CA PHE A 344 -1.89 27.68 8.55
C PHE A 344 -1.26 29.06 8.64
N LEU A 345 0.04 29.17 8.34
CA LEU A 345 0.77 30.43 8.32
C LEU A 345 0.10 31.44 7.37
N HIS A 346 -0.30 30.95 6.20
CA HIS A 346 -0.98 31.78 5.21
C HIS A 346 -2.33 32.30 5.72
N LYS A 347 -3.14 31.43 6.36
CA LYS A 347 -4.37 31.86 7.04
C LYS A 347 -4.11 32.93 8.10
N THR A 348 -3.09 32.75 8.95
CA THR A 348 -2.71 33.74 9.95
C THR A 348 -2.38 35.09 9.32
N ILE A 349 -1.62 35.11 8.22
CA ILE A 349 -1.27 36.34 7.51
C ILE A 349 -2.53 37.06 7.02
N VAL A 350 -3.47 36.35 6.39
CA VAL A 350 -4.71 36.95 5.89
C VAL A 350 -5.58 37.49 7.03
N LEU A 351 -5.73 36.73 8.13
CA LEU A 351 -6.42 37.21 9.32
C LEU A 351 -5.78 38.51 9.84
N ASN A 352 -4.45 38.56 9.90
CA ASN A 352 -3.73 39.74 10.39
C ASN A 352 -3.91 40.96 9.48
N LEU A 353 -3.87 40.80 8.16
CA LEU A 353 -4.14 41.88 7.21
C LEU A 353 -5.57 42.41 7.35
N ASP A 354 -6.54 41.51 7.52
CA ASP A 354 -7.95 41.88 7.71
C ASP A 354 -8.20 42.62 9.03
N ALA A 355 -7.40 42.37 10.07
CA ALA A 355 -7.47 43.14 11.31
C ALA A 355 -7.27 44.65 11.05
N PHE A 356 -6.49 45.00 10.03
CA PHE A 356 -6.19 46.38 9.63
C PHE A 356 -6.88 46.83 8.34
N HIS A 357 -7.75 46.02 7.75
CA HIS A 357 -8.38 46.29 6.45
C HIS A 357 -7.36 46.53 5.33
N ILE A 358 -6.22 45.85 5.38
CA ILE A 358 -5.18 45.93 4.36
C ILE A 358 -5.55 45.00 3.19
N GLU A 359 -5.40 45.48 1.95
CA GLU A 359 -5.64 44.67 0.76
C GLU A 359 -4.70 43.45 0.71
N ARG A 360 -5.30 42.27 0.50
CA ARG A 360 -4.58 40.98 0.51
C ARG A 360 -3.65 40.78 -0.69
N ASN A 361 -3.81 41.60 -1.72
CA ASN A 361 -3.07 41.53 -2.99
C ASN A 361 -1.60 41.92 -2.85
N LEU A 362 -1.21 42.48 -1.71
CA LEU A 362 0.15 42.94 -1.41
C LEU A 362 1.13 41.80 -1.11
N ILE A 363 0.64 40.58 -0.87
CA ILE A 363 1.48 39.40 -0.62
C ILE A 363 1.24 38.41 -1.76
N PRO A 364 2.24 38.16 -2.64
CA PRO A 364 2.10 37.15 -3.67
C PRO A 364 1.98 35.77 -3.03
N LEU A 365 0.94 35.04 -3.41
CA LEU A 365 0.64 33.71 -2.88
C LEU A 365 0.87 32.66 -3.95
N GLU A 366 1.27 31.46 -3.51
CA GLU A 366 1.22 30.31 -4.40
C GLU A 366 -0.21 30.14 -4.92
N PRO A 367 -0.40 29.97 -6.24
CA PRO A 367 -1.73 29.89 -6.85
C PRO A 367 -2.63 28.83 -6.21
N GLU A 368 -2.06 27.68 -5.85
CA GLU A 368 -2.78 26.56 -5.22
C GLU A 368 -3.35 26.93 -3.84
N LEU A 369 -2.56 27.61 -3.01
CA LEU A 369 -2.99 28.06 -1.67
C LEU A 369 -4.04 29.17 -1.78
N SER A 370 -3.90 30.06 -2.77
CA SER A 370 -4.88 31.13 -3.04
C SER A 370 -6.24 30.56 -3.43
N GLU A 371 -6.29 29.56 -4.31
CA GLU A 371 -7.56 28.89 -4.68
C GLU A 371 -8.21 28.21 -3.48
N LYS A 372 -7.44 27.46 -2.68
CA LYS A 372 -7.98 26.78 -1.49
C LYS A 372 -8.50 27.77 -0.45
N MET A 373 -7.85 28.93 -0.32
CA MET A 373 -8.35 29.99 0.55
C MET A 373 -9.64 30.64 0.04
N LYS A 374 -9.73 30.95 -1.26
CA LYS A 374 -10.98 31.47 -1.85
C LYS A 374 -12.15 30.53 -1.63
N MET A 375 -11.92 29.21 -1.67
CA MET A 375 -12.96 28.21 -1.37
C MET A 375 -13.43 28.27 0.09
N LEU A 376 -12.51 28.43 1.04
CA LEU A 376 -12.81 28.43 2.49
C LEU A 376 -13.40 29.75 2.99
N GLU A 377 -13.14 30.86 2.31
CA GLU A 377 -13.64 32.17 2.71
C GLU A 377 -15.15 32.35 2.44
N GLY A 378 -15.71 31.66 1.44
CA GLY A 378 -17.13 31.77 1.08
C GLY A 378 -17.57 33.21 0.76
N SER A 379 -18.87 33.44 0.57
CA SER A 379 -19.41 34.75 0.17
C SER A 379 -19.46 35.81 1.28
N ALA A 380 -19.01 35.51 2.51
CA ALA A 380 -18.99 36.47 3.61
C ALA A 380 -17.93 36.11 4.68
N PHE A 381 -16.74 36.70 4.55
CA PHE A 381 -15.68 36.56 5.54
C PHE A 381 -16.08 37.17 6.90
N SER A 382 -15.95 36.39 7.98
CA SER A 382 -16.13 36.86 9.36
C SER A 382 -14.87 36.59 10.15
N TYR A 383 -14.18 37.66 10.57
CA TYR A 383 -12.92 37.58 11.32
C TYR A 383 -12.99 36.65 12.53
N GLY A 384 -14.07 36.74 13.33
CA GLY A 384 -14.25 35.90 14.53
C GLY A 384 -14.30 34.42 14.18
N LYS A 385 -15.14 34.06 13.19
CA LYS A 385 -15.23 32.66 12.71
C LYS A 385 -13.90 32.16 12.15
N PHE A 386 -13.16 33.02 11.45
CA PHE A 386 -11.87 32.64 10.88
C PHE A 386 -10.81 32.40 11.97
N TYR A 387 -10.78 33.23 13.01
CA TYR A 387 -9.93 33.01 14.19
C TYR A 387 -10.29 31.71 14.93
N ASP A 388 -11.58 31.44 15.11
CA ASP A 388 -12.04 30.21 15.79
C ASP A 388 -11.66 28.96 14.98
N GLN A 389 -11.81 28.99 13.65
CA GLN A 389 -11.32 27.92 12.77
C GLN A 389 -9.80 27.73 12.87
N LEU A 390 -9.03 28.82 13.00
CA LEU A 390 -7.59 28.76 13.15
C LEU A 390 -7.19 28.04 14.45
N LYS A 391 -7.92 28.26 15.55
CA LYS A 391 -7.74 27.53 16.80
C LYS A 391 -8.08 26.04 16.70
N VAL A 392 -9.18 25.69 16.03
CA VAL A 392 -9.53 24.28 15.81
C VAL A 392 -8.43 23.59 15.00
N ASN A 393 -7.97 24.23 13.93
CA ASN A 393 -6.88 23.73 13.09
C ASN A 393 -5.57 23.53 13.89
N GLU A 394 -5.21 24.47 14.77
CA GLU A 394 -4.06 24.32 15.66
C GLU A 394 -4.20 23.08 16.55
N GLY A 395 -5.38 22.86 17.15
CA GLY A 395 -5.64 21.69 17.99
C GLY A 395 -5.45 20.38 17.24
N GLU A 396 -5.96 20.29 16.01
CA GLU A 396 -5.79 19.12 15.15
C GLU A 396 -4.32 18.89 14.74
N ILE A 397 -3.59 19.96 14.42
CA ILE A 397 -2.16 19.89 14.10
C ILE A 397 -1.34 19.45 15.33
N VAL A 398 -1.64 19.95 16.52
CA VAL A 398 -0.95 19.55 17.76
C VAL A 398 -1.23 18.10 18.09
N HIS A 399 -2.47 17.62 17.92
CA HIS A 399 -2.79 16.21 18.10
C HIS A 399 -1.98 15.34 17.12
N TYR A 400 -1.94 15.72 15.84
CA TYR A 400 -1.17 15.03 14.82
C TYR A 400 0.33 15.00 15.12
N TYR A 401 0.89 16.12 15.59
CA TYR A 401 2.27 16.20 16.07
C TYR A 401 2.54 15.18 17.18
N LEU A 402 1.64 15.06 18.16
CA LEU A 402 1.82 14.15 19.30
C LEU A 402 1.82 12.70 18.85
N ASP A 403 0.98 12.34 17.88
CA ASP A 403 0.96 11.00 17.31
C ASP A 403 2.22 10.72 16.47
N LEU A 404 2.63 11.66 15.62
CA LEU A 404 3.84 11.52 14.81
C LEU A 404 5.12 11.47 15.67
N ASN A 405 5.13 12.16 16.82
CA ASN A 405 6.27 12.13 17.74
C ASN A 405 6.41 10.80 18.49
N LYS A 406 5.40 9.92 18.47
CA LYS A 406 5.51 8.53 18.98
C LYS A 406 6.22 7.61 18.00
N GLU A 407 6.28 7.99 16.72
CA GLU A 407 6.93 7.20 15.68
C GLU A 407 8.46 7.29 15.76
N SER A 408 9.13 6.30 15.18
CA SER A 408 10.59 6.29 15.10
C SER A 408 11.08 7.31 14.07
N LEU A 409 11.41 8.51 14.54
CA LEU A 409 12.00 9.59 13.75
C LEU A 409 13.52 9.63 13.94
N ASN A 410 14.24 9.93 12.86
CA ASN A 410 15.66 10.25 13.00
C ASN A 410 15.85 11.70 13.48
N GLU A 411 17.07 12.06 13.89
CA GLU A 411 17.33 13.41 14.44
C GLU A 411 16.91 14.55 13.50
N LYS A 412 17.17 14.41 12.19
CA LYS A 412 16.83 15.45 11.22
C LYS A 412 15.31 15.66 11.15
N ASP A 413 14.56 14.57 11.13
CA ASP A 413 13.10 14.59 11.03
C ASP A 413 12.45 15.04 12.33
N SER A 414 13.02 14.65 13.48
CA SER A 414 12.60 15.16 14.79
C SER A 414 12.82 16.68 14.90
N ARG A 415 13.96 17.20 14.42
CA ARG A 415 14.19 18.66 14.34
C ARG A 415 13.20 19.34 13.41
N ARG A 416 12.92 18.78 12.22
CA ARG A 416 11.91 19.31 11.28
C ARG A 416 10.53 19.34 11.94
N LEU A 417 10.13 18.28 12.63
CA LEU A 417 8.85 18.20 13.34
C LEU A 417 8.72 19.28 14.42
N GLN A 418 9.76 19.49 15.23
CA GLN A 418 9.80 20.54 16.24
C GLN A 418 9.72 21.94 15.63
N GLN A 419 10.42 22.18 14.51
CA GLN A 419 10.36 23.45 13.79
C GLN A 419 8.95 23.74 13.29
N LEU A 420 8.26 22.75 12.71
CA LEU A 420 6.88 22.90 12.25
C LEU A 420 5.93 23.24 13.40
N LEU A 421 6.06 22.59 14.56
CA LEU A 421 5.26 22.94 15.74
C LEU A 421 5.52 24.38 16.21
N ASN A 422 6.77 24.84 16.19
CA ASN A 422 7.12 26.21 16.57
C ASN A 422 6.52 27.23 15.59
N VAL A 423 6.49 26.94 14.28
CA VAL A 423 5.83 27.78 13.27
C VAL A 423 4.34 27.94 13.61
N ILE A 424 3.64 26.84 13.88
CA ILE A 424 2.21 26.86 14.25
C ILE A 424 1.99 27.72 15.50
N ARG A 425 2.75 27.47 16.57
CA ARG A 425 2.62 28.21 17.84
C ARG A 425 2.86 29.71 17.68
N ASN A 426 3.90 30.09 16.94
CA ASN A 426 4.21 31.50 16.68
C ASN A 426 3.12 32.17 15.83
N ALA A 427 2.59 31.46 14.84
CA ALA A 427 1.50 31.93 14.01
C ALA A 427 0.19 32.09 14.82
N THR A 428 -0.12 31.17 15.73
CA THR A 428 -1.25 31.30 16.67
C THR A 428 -1.08 32.52 17.57
N PHE A 429 0.12 32.71 18.15
CA PHE A 429 0.41 33.85 19.00
C PHE A 429 0.21 35.18 18.24
N SER A 430 0.68 35.26 17.00
CA SER A 430 0.47 36.40 16.12
C SER A 430 -1.02 36.67 15.87
N ALA A 431 -1.80 35.64 15.53
CA ALA A 431 -3.25 35.76 15.32
C ALA A 431 -3.99 36.25 16.58
N LYS A 432 -3.58 35.76 17.76
CA LYS A 432 -4.14 36.19 19.05
C LYS A 432 -3.84 37.67 19.31
N ALA A 433 -2.58 38.08 19.18
CA ALA A 433 -2.19 39.48 19.36
C ALA A 433 -2.97 40.42 18.43
N MET A 434 -3.18 40.04 17.17
CA MET A 434 -3.97 40.84 16.22
C MET A 434 -5.46 40.89 16.56
N LYS A 435 -6.03 39.80 17.09
CA LYS A 435 -7.40 39.80 17.60
C LYS A 435 -7.55 40.78 18.77
N ASP A 436 -6.60 40.78 19.70
CA ASP A 436 -6.62 41.64 20.88
C ASP A 436 -6.51 43.12 20.45
N ILE A 437 -5.53 43.46 19.59
CA ILE A 437 -5.38 44.81 19.01
C ILE A 437 -6.65 45.29 18.30
N ARG A 438 -7.34 44.40 17.57
CA ARG A 438 -8.60 44.73 16.88
C ARG A 438 -9.72 45.07 17.87
N SER A 439 -9.78 44.37 19.01
CA SER A 439 -10.72 44.67 20.09
C SER A 439 -10.41 46.04 20.69
N ASP A 440 -9.16 46.27 21.07
CA ASP A 440 -8.71 47.53 21.67
C ASP A 440 -9.01 48.73 20.78
N ARG A 441 -8.81 48.59 19.45
CA ARG A 441 -9.12 49.65 18.48
C ARG A 441 -10.62 49.95 18.42
N LYS A 442 -11.47 48.94 18.54
CA LYS A 442 -12.92 49.10 18.55
C LYS A 442 -13.34 49.85 19.81
N ASP A 443 -12.85 49.42 20.97
CA ASP A 443 -13.14 50.04 22.27
C ASP A 443 -12.66 51.50 22.30
N PHE A 444 -11.46 51.78 21.76
CA PHE A 444 -10.94 53.13 21.63
C PHE A 444 -11.82 54.02 20.74
N ARG A 445 -12.34 53.48 19.62
CA ARG A 445 -13.23 54.22 18.73
C ARG A 445 -14.58 54.54 19.40
N GLU A 446 -15.14 53.60 20.14
CA GLU A 446 -16.43 53.77 20.83
C GLU A 446 -16.32 54.72 22.03
N SER A 447 -15.15 54.77 22.70
CA SER A 447 -14.91 55.71 23.81
C SER A 447 -14.98 57.20 23.43
N ALA A 448 -14.90 57.54 22.15
CA ALA A 448 -14.98 58.91 21.67
C ALA A 448 -16.44 59.42 21.48
N ASP A 449 -17.41 58.51 21.43
CA ASP A 449 -18.83 58.82 21.20
C ASP A 449 -19.64 58.91 22.52
N ASP A 450 -19.01 58.74 23.69
CA ASP A 450 -19.60 58.92 25.03
C ASP A 450 -19.74 60.41 25.43
N ARG A 451 -20.38 61.23 24.58
CA ARG A 451 -20.75 62.63 24.89
C ARG A 451 -22.25 62.85 25.03
#